data_AF-A0A1Q5JVJ1-F1
#
_entry.id   AF-A0A1Q5JVJ1-F1
#
_cell.length_a   1.000
_cell.length_b   1.000
_cell.length_c   1.000
_cell.angle_alpha   90.00
_cell.angle_beta   90.00
_cell.angle_gamma   90.00
#
_symmetry.space_group_name_H-M   'P 1'
#
loop_
_entity.id
_entity.type
_entity.pdbx_description
1 polymer ?
#
loop_
_entity_poly.entity_id
_entity_poly.type
_entity_poly.pdbx_seq_one_letter_code
_entity_poly.pdbx_strand_id
1 'polypeptide(L)'
;MTERRRGQWPVDEPVDLDALGAAEPSFDQLYMQRQKERALHEMVLDSIRHDLEQQPSPVCVLTAARDWCSRITAAAEDIARTKRKTA
;
A
#
# COMPACT_ATOMS: atom_id res chain seq x y z
N MET A 1 30.26 36.76 -6.81
CA MET A 1 29.23 36.75 -5.75
C MET A 1 28.18 35.76 -6.18
N THR A 2 28.02 34.66 -5.45
CA THR A 2 27.04 33.62 -5.76
C THR A 2 25.63 34.16 -5.52
N GLU A 3 24.81 34.14 -6.57
CA GLU A 3 23.43 34.62 -6.56
C GLU A 3 22.58 33.64 -5.73
N ARG A 4 22.31 33.99 -4.46
CA ARG A 4 21.57 33.13 -3.52
C ARG A 4 20.07 33.26 -3.73
N ARG A 5 19.34 32.13 -3.71
CA ARG A 5 17.87 32.10 -3.82
C ARG A 5 17.26 32.71 -2.54
N ARG A 6 16.21 33.53 -2.66
CA ARG A 6 15.53 34.13 -1.49
C ARG A 6 15.07 33.01 -0.54
N GLY A 7 15.47 33.08 0.72
CA GLY A 7 15.16 32.07 1.75
C GLY A 7 16.21 30.96 1.92
N GLN A 8 17.31 30.99 1.15
CA GLN A 8 18.40 30.02 1.27
C GLN A 8 19.30 30.33 2.47
N TRP A 9 19.49 29.37 3.36
CA TRP A 9 20.41 29.48 4.49
C TRP A 9 21.86 29.57 3.99
N PRO A 10 22.71 30.46 4.56
CA PRO A 10 24.07 30.66 4.06
C PRO A 10 24.98 29.49 4.48
N VAL A 11 24.97 28.42 3.70
CA VAL A 11 25.86 27.25 3.80
C VAL A 11 26.69 27.15 2.52
N ASP A 12 27.93 26.67 2.66
CA ASP A 12 28.90 26.61 1.57
C ASP A 12 28.52 25.58 0.48
N GLU A 13 27.80 24.53 0.86
CA GLU A 13 27.26 23.51 -0.06
C GLU A 13 25.75 23.33 0.18
N PRO A 14 24.89 24.06 -0.54
CA PRO A 14 23.45 23.95 -0.38
C PRO A 14 22.94 22.61 -0.92
N VAL A 15 22.02 21.98 -0.17
CA VAL A 15 21.30 20.78 -0.62
C VAL A 15 20.49 21.12 -1.88
N ASP A 16 20.66 20.31 -2.92
CA ASP A 16 19.87 20.41 -4.15
C ASP A 16 18.43 19.91 -3.91
N LEU A 17 17.55 20.85 -3.57
CA LEU A 17 16.13 20.59 -3.33
C LEU A 17 15.39 20.16 -4.60
N ASP A 18 15.89 20.58 -5.77
CA ASP A 18 15.27 20.23 -7.06
C ASP A 18 15.59 18.75 -7.40
N ALA A 19 16.79 18.25 -7.04
CA ALA A 19 17.13 16.83 -7.11
C ALA A 19 16.35 15.95 -6.11
N LEU A 20 16.05 16.46 -4.91
CA LEU A 20 15.19 15.78 -3.92
C LEU A 20 13.74 15.70 -4.39
N GLY A 21 13.20 16.78 -4.95
CA GLY A 21 11.83 16.80 -5.50
C GLY A 21 11.64 15.88 -6.71
N ALA A 22 12.70 15.62 -7.49
CA ALA A 22 12.68 14.68 -8.60
C ALA A 22 12.72 13.20 -8.16
N ALA A 23 13.21 12.92 -6.94
CA ALA A 23 13.26 11.58 -6.37
C ALA A 23 11.97 11.18 -5.65
N GLU A 24 11.17 12.16 -5.20
CA GLU A 24 9.89 11.90 -4.56
C GLU A 24 8.78 11.67 -5.60
N PRO A 25 7.94 10.63 -5.44
CA PRO A 25 6.80 10.44 -6.31
C PRO A 25 5.88 11.66 -6.20
N SER A 26 5.51 12.22 -7.36
CA SER A 26 4.60 13.37 -7.43
C SER A 26 3.26 13.04 -6.75
N PHE A 27 2.57 14.06 -6.27
CA PHE A 27 1.25 13.92 -5.65
C PHE A 27 0.26 13.14 -6.53
N ASP A 28 0.27 13.40 -7.85
CA ASP A 28 -0.58 12.69 -8.81
C ASP A 28 -0.23 11.20 -8.91
N GLN A 29 1.05 10.85 -8.84
CA GLN A 29 1.49 9.44 -8.83
C GLN A 29 1.02 8.72 -7.56
N LEU A 30 1.16 9.34 -6.40
CA LEU A 30 0.68 8.80 -5.13
C LEU A 30 -0.85 8.64 -5.11
N TYR A 31 -1.57 9.63 -5.64
CA TYR A 31 -3.02 9.56 -5.79
C TYR A 31 -3.43 8.39 -6.70
N MET A 32 -2.80 8.25 -7.86
CA MET A 32 -3.08 7.16 -8.80
C MET A 32 -2.73 5.79 -8.22
N GLN A 33 -1.62 5.68 -7.48
CA GLN A 33 -1.26 4.45 -6.77
C GLN A 33 -2.35 4.08 -5.76
N ARG A 34 -2.80 5.03 -4.94
CA ARG A 34 -3.88 4.79 -3.97
C ARG A 34 -5.16 4.32 -4.64
N GLN A 35 -5.54 4.92 -5.78
CA GLN A 35 -6.74 4.47 -6.51
C GLN A 35 -6.60 3.04 -7.03
N LYS A 36 -5.41 2.68 -7.54
CA LYS A 36 -5.13 1.30 -7.99
C LYS A 36 -5.22 0.30 -6.84
N GLU A 37 -4.58 0.61 -5.70
CA GLU A 37 -4.63 -0.24 -4.51
C GLU A 37 -6.07 -0.41 -4.00
N ARG A 38 -6.87 0.66 -4.00
CA ARG A 38 -8.29 0.59 -3.64
C ARG A 38 -9.08 -0.28 -4.60
N ALA A 39 -8.91 -0.12 -5.90
CA ALA A 39 -9.60 -0.93 -6.91
C ALA A 39 -9.28 -2.43 -6.75
N LEU A 40 -8.02 -2.76 -6.50
CA LEU A 40 -7.60 -4.14 -6.22
C LEU A 40 -8.24 -4.68 -4.94
N HIS A 41 -8.31 -3.86 -3.89
CA HIS A 41 -8.93 -4.28 -2.64
C HIS A 41 -10.42 -4.61 -2.82
N GLU A 42 -11.17 -3.75 -3.51
CA GLU A 42 -12.59 -3.98 -3.79
C GLU A 42 -12.79 -5.24 -4.65
N MET A 43 -11.96 -5.44 -5.68
CA MET A 43 -12.03 -6.64 -6.51
C MET A 43 -11.83 -7.93 -5.70
N VAL A 44 -10.89 -7.92 -4.74
CA VAL A 44 -10.66 -9.07 -3.86
C VAL A 44 -11.85 -9.28 -2.92
N LEU A 45 -12.40 -8.22 -2.34
CA LEU A 45 -13.58 -8.32 -1.48
C LEU A 45 -14.80 -8.87 -2.23
N ASP A 46 -15.06 -8.42 -3.45
CA ASP A 46 -16.15 -8.93 -4.29
C ASP A 46 -15.97 -10.41 -4.63
N SER A 47 -14.73 -10.87 -4.82
CA SER A 47 -14.47 -12.30 -5.05
C SER A 47 -14.72 -13.17 -3.81
N ILE A 48 -14.34 -12.69 -2.62
CA ILE A 48 -14.65 -13.38 -1.35
C ILE A 48 -16.17 -13.38 -1.15
N ARG A 49 -16.84 -12.26 -1.40
CA ARG A 49 -18.29 -12.16 -1.30
C ARG A 49 -18.97 -13.16 -2.23
N HIS A 50 -18.51 -13.26 -3.48
CA HIS A 50 -19.04 -14.21 -4.44
C HIS A 50 -18.95 -15.65 -3.93
N ASP A 51 -17.80 -16.06 -3.37
CA ASP A 51 -17.62 -17.38 -2.75
C ASP A 51 -18.57 -17.64 -1.57
N LEU A 52 -18.79 -16.64 -0.72
CA LEU A 52 -19.74 -16.72 0.41
C LEU A 52 -21.19 -16.86 -0.07
N GLU A 53 -21.55 -16.22 -1.19
CA GLU A 53 -22.89 -16.30 -1.79
C GLU A 53 -23.18 -17.69 -2.40
N GLN A 54 -22.15 -18.47 -2.77
CA GLN A 54 -22.31 -19.83 -3.30
C GLN A 54 -22.60 -20.89 -2.22
N GLN A 55 -22.50 -20.55 -0.95
CA GLN A 55 -22.58 -21.54 0.12
C GLN A 55 -24.02 -22.06 0.31
N PRO A 56 -24.22 -23.38 0.50
CA PRO A 56 -25.54 -24.00 0.46
C PRO A 56 -26.40 -23.76 1.71
N SER A 57 -25.80 -23.28 2.81
CA SER A 57 -26.53 -23.04 4.06
C SER A 57 -25.88 -21.91 4.87
N PRO A 58 -26.63 -21.27 5.80
CA PRO A 58 -26.09 -20.22 6.67
C PRO A 58 -24.88 -20.67 7.49
N VAL A 59 -24.85 -21.93 7.94
CA VAL A 59 -23.72 -22.48 8.68
C VAL A 59 -22.49 -22.59 7.79
N CYS A 60 -22.66 -23.02 6.53
CA CYS A 60 -21.57 -23.07 5.55
C CYS A 60 -20.98 -21.68 5.28
N VAL A 61 -21.82 -20.64 5.15
CA VAL A 61 -21.35 -19.23 5.03
C VAL A 61 -20.44 -18.85 6.20
N LEU A 62 -20.89 -19.09 7.43
CA LEU A 62 -20.13 -18.72 8.62
C LEU A 62 -18.84 -19.53 8.79
N THR A 63 -18.83 -20.79 8.34
CA THR A 63 -17.62 -21.62 8.34
C THR A 63 -16.63 -21.12 7.29
N ALA A 64 -17.08 -20.86 6.06
CA ALA A 64 -16.26 -20.32 4.98
C ALA A 64 -15.66 -18.95 5.35
N ALA A 65 -16.44 -18.07 5.98
CA ALA A 65 -15.94 -16.77 6.45
C ALA A 65 -14.81 -16.91 7.48
N ARG A 66 -14.91 -17.87 8.42
CA ARG A 66 -13.84 -18.14 9.40
C ARG A 66 -12.60 -18.71 8.73
N ASP A 67 -12.76 -19.59 7.75
CA ASP A 67 -11.64 -20.12 6.97
C ASP A 67 -10.90 -19.00 6.22
N TRP A 68 -11.63 -18.11 5.55
CA TRP A 68 -11.07 -16.93 4.90
C TRP A 68 -10.24 -16.07 5.87
N CYS A 69 -10.79 -15.76 7.05
CA CYS A 69 -10.04 -15.02 8.08
C CYS A 69 -8.75 -15.73 8.46
N SER A 70 -8.81 -17.05 8.71
CA SER A 70 -7.62 -17.84 9.07
C SER A 70 -6.55 -17.81 7.99
N ARG A 71 -6.94 -17.99 6.72
CA ARG A 71 -6.03 -17.98 5.57
C ARG A 71 -5.39 -16.62 5.33
N ILE A 72 -6.17 -15.54 5.48
CA ILE A 72 -5.66 -14.16 5.37
C ILE A 72 -4.64 -13.87 6.48
N THR A 73 -4.93 -14.26 7.73
CA THR A 73 -4.01 -14.08 8.84
C THR A 73 -2.71 -14.87 8.62
N ALA A 74 -2.79 -16.13 8.22
CA ALA A 74 -1.61 -16.94 7.92
C ALA A 74 -0.75 -16.31 6.81
N ALA A 75 -1.36 -15.87 5.72
CA ALA A 75 -0.66 -15.19 4.63
C ALA A 75 0.01 -13.89 5.09
N ALA A 76 -0.67 -13.09 5.92
CA ALA A 76 -0.12 -11.87 6.48
C ALA A 76 1.12 -12.14 7.35
N GLU A 77 1.08 -13.19 8.17
CA GLU A 77 2.23 -13.59 8.97
C GLU A 77 3.42 -14.04 8.10
N ASP A 78 3.19 -14.81 7.04
CA ASP A 78 4.24 -15.24 6.11
C ASP A 78 4.91 -14.07 5.40
N ILE A 79 4.10 -13.11 4.93
CA ILE A 79 4.59 -11.88 4.30
C ILE A 79 5.40 -11.07 5.31
N ALA A 80 4.90 -10.92 6.55
CA ALA A 80 5.61 -10.19 7.61
C ALA A 80 6.94 -10.86 7.97
N ARG A 81 6.96 -12.20 8.09
CA ARG A 81 8.19 -12.99 8.29
C ARG A 81 9.19 -12.76 7.17
N THR A 82 8.74 -12.73 5.92
CA THR A 82 9.59 -12.49 4.75
C THR A 82 10.18 -11.09 4.79
N LYS A 83 9.36 -10.06 5.05
CA LYS A 83 9.84 -8.67 5.15
C LYS A 83 10.88 -8.46 6.24
N ARG A 84 10.73 -9.13 7.39
CA ARG A 84 11.72 -9.06 8.50
C ARG A 84 13.05 -9.74 8.18
N LYS A 85 13.09 -10.71 7.26
CA LYS A 85 14.33 -11.40 6.85
C LYS A 85 15.13 -10.60 5.83
N THR A 86 14.46 -9.75 5.06
CA THR A 86 15.07 -8.95 3.98
C THR A 86 15.51 -7.55 4.45
N ALA A 87 15.02 -7.10 5.61
CA ALA A 87 15.45 -5.88 6.28
C ALA A 87 16.69 -6.12 7.15
#